data_AF-A0AAZ3QUR0-F1
#
_entry.id   AF-A0AAZ3QUR0-F1
#
_cell.length_a   1.000
_cell.length_b   1.000
_cell.length_c   1.000
_cell.angle_alpha   90.00
_cell.angle_beta   90.00
_cell.angle_gamma   90.00
#
_symmetry.space_group_name_H-M   'P 1'
#
loop_
_entity.id
_entity.type
_entity.pdbx_description
1 polymer ?
#
loop_
_entity_poly.entity_id
_entity_poly.type
_entity_poly.pdbx_seq_one_letter_code
_entity_poly.pdbx_strand_id
1 'polypeptide(L)'
;MGKSNKILRNKIVDHKSGPSLRAISKRLKVPHSSVQTIVRKYKYHGTTQPSYPSGWRRVLSPRDERKLVRKVQINPRTTKELVKMLEETGTKVSISTVKMSPISTKPERPLSKEEATAPKPP
;
A
#
# COMPACT_ATOMS: atom_id res chain seq x y z
N MET A 1 -15.75 7.78 19.81
CA MET A 1 -14.66 8.26 20.71
C MET A 1 -13.49 8.99 20.00
N GLY A 2 -13.68 9.66 18.86
CA GLY A 2 -12.55 10.19 18.05
C GLY A 2 -12.30 11.71 18.08
N LYS A 3 -13.19 12.51 18.66
CA LYS A 3 -13.19 13.97 18.45
C LYS A 3 -12.17 14.71 19.34
N SER A 4 -11.98 14.28 20.59
CA SER A 4 -11.08 14.92 21.56
C SER A 4 -9.60 14.88 21.14
N ASN A 5 -9.13 13.73 20.64
CA ASN A 5 -7.75 13.56 20.20
C ASN A 5 -7.40 14.35 18.94
N LYS A 6 -8.34 14.48 17.99
CA LYS A 6 -8.13 15.31 16.78
C LYS A 6 -7.94 16.78 17.17
N ILE A 7 -8.74 17.28 18.10
CA ILE A 7 -8.66 18.66 18.60
C ILE A 7 -7.30 18.91 19.27
N LEU A 8 -6.79 17.97 20.08
CA LEU A 8 -5.47 18.10 20.71
C LEU A 8 -4.33 18.18 19.69
N ARG A 9 -4.35 17.34 18.64
CA ARG A 9 -3.30 17.36 17.61
C ARG A 9 -3.31 18.62 16.77
N ASN A 10 -4.50 19.14 16.45
CA ASN A 10 -4.63 20.42 15.76
C ASN A 10 -4.11 21.57 16.62
N LYS A 11 -4.46 21.59 17.91
CA LYS A 11 -3.91 22.58 18.86
C LYS A 11 -2.38 22.57 18.89
N ILE A 12 -1.75 21.39 18.87
CA ILE A 12 -0.27 21.24 18.82
C ILE A 12 0.32 21.86 17.54
N VAL A 13 -0.40 21.81 16.42
CA VAL A 13 0.06 22.30 15.12
C VAL A 13 -0.21 23.79 14.92
N ASP A 14 -1.31 24.30 15.48
CA ASP A 14 -1.73 25.71 15.35
C ASP A 14 -0.82 26.68 16.13
N HIS A 15 0.23 26.18 16.78
CA HIS A 15 1.28 26.96 17.42
C HIS A 15 2.21 27.60 16.37
N LYS A 16 1.72 28.63 15.66
CA LYS A 16 2.42 29.32 14.57
C LYS A 16 3.53 30.29 14.99
N SER A 17 3.53 30.78 16.24
CA SER A 17 4.41 31.88 16.67
C SER A 17 4.72 31.89 18.18
N GLY A 18 5.04 30.74 18.77
CA GLY A 18 5.26 30.69 20.22
C GLY A 18 5.95 29.42 20.72
N PRO A 19 5.66 28.97 21.95
CA PRO A 19 6.51 28.19 22.84
C PRO A 19 7.33 27.03 22.25
N SER A 20 8.50 26.76 22.85
CA SER A 20 9.27 25.53 22.61
C SER A 20 8.42 24.27 22.79
N LEU A 21 8.79 23.17 22.13
CA LEU A 21 8.08 21.87 22.24
C LEU A 21 7.84 21.45 23.70
N ARG A 22 8.78 21.81 24.58
CA ARG A 22 8.71 21.56 26.02
C ARG A 22 7.62 22.38 26.71
N ALA A 23 7.42 23.63 26.33
CA ALA A 23 6.35 24.47 26.87
C ALA A 23 4.97 24.04 26.35
N ILE A 24 4.86 23.56 25.10
CA ILE A 24 3.64 22.95 24.55
C ILE A 24 3.27 21.68 25.34
N SER A 25 4.26 20.81 25.59
CA SER A 25 4.09 19.59 26.39
C SER A 25 3.57 19.89 27.80
N LYS A 26 4.14 20.87 28.50
CA LYS A 26 3.69 21.29 29.84
C LYS A 26 2.25 21.85 29.82
N ARG A 27 1.91 22.71 28.85
CA ARG A 27 0.59 23.34 28.76
C ARG A 27 -0.51 22.33 28.45
N LEU A 28 -0.24 21.40 27.54
CA LEU A 28 -1.22 20.40 27.09
C LEU A 28 -1.20 19.12 27.92
N LYS A 29 -0.26 18.98 28.87
CA LYS A 29 -0.02 17.75 29.65
C LYS A 29 0.15 16.51 28.76
N VAL A 30 0.81 16.69 27.61
CA VAL A 30 1.11 15.64 26.63
C VAL A 30 2.61 15.33 26.69
N PRO A 31 3.04 14.06 26.58
CA PRO A 31 4.46 13.73 26.54
C PRO A 31 5.21 14.48 25.43
N HIS A 32 6.42 14.94 25.74
CA HIS A 32 7.26 15.69 24.80
C HIS A 32 7.52 14.91 23.50
N SER A 33 7.75 13.60 23.59
CA SER A 33 7.95 12.71 22.43
C SER A 33 6.74 12.69 21.49
N SER A 34 5.52 12.72 22.05
CA SER A 34 4.28 12.79 21.26
C SER A 34 4.14 14.14 20.56
N VAL A 35 4.45 15.24 21.26
CA VAL A 35 4.46 16.58 20.66
C VAL A 35 5.47 16.63 19.50
N GLN A 36 6.68 16.11 19.71
CA GLN A 36 7.75 16.08 18.72
C GLN A 36 7.38 15.25 17.47
N THR A 37 6.79 14.08 17.65
CA THR A 37 6.36 13.22 16.54
C THR A 37 5.22 13.86 15.73
N ILE A 38 4.24 14.49 16.39
CA ILE A 38 3.14 15.19 15.72
C ILE A 38 3.68 16.37 14.89
N VAL A 39 4.56 17.18 15.46
CA VAL A 39 5.16 18.34 14.76
C VAL A 39 6.01 17.88 13.57
N ARG A 40 6.87 16.87 13.75
CA ARG A 40 7.68 16.30 12.66
C ARG A 40 6.81 15.75 11.53
N LYS A 41 5.76 15.01 11.89
CA LYS A 41 4.81 14.45 10.92
C LYS A 41 4.08 15.54 10.15
N TYR A 42 3.64 16.60 10.83
CA TYR A 42 2.97 17.72 10.19
C TYR A 42 3.89 18.48 9.23
N LYS A 43 5.17 18.69 9.59
CA LYS A 43 6.15 19.30 8.69
C LYS A 43 6.37 18.50 7.40
N TYR A 44 6.38 17.17 7.50
CA TYR A 44 6.67 16.30 6.35
C TYR A 44 5.42 15.98 5.50
N HIS A 45 4.27 15.72 6.14
CA HIS A 45 3.06 15.28 5.44
C HIS A 45 1.93 16.33 5.39
N GLY A 46 2.05 17.46 6.10
CA GLY A 46 0.99 18.47 6.21
C GLY A 46 -0.27 18.00 6.95
N THR A 47 -0.24 16.84 7.63
CA THR A 47 -1.44 16.21 8.21
C THR A 47 -1.26 15.86 9.69
N THR A 48 -2.28 16.16 10.49
CA THR A 48 -2.42 15.75 11.90
C THR A 48 -3.18 14.44 12.07
N GLN A 49 -3.79 13.95 10.98
CA GLN A 49 -4.52 12.69 10.99
C GLN A 49 -3.55 11.53 11.30
N PRO A 50 -3.98 10.55 12.11
CA PRO A 50 -3.21 9.33 12.23
C PRO A 50 -3.09 8.71 10.84
N SER A 51 -1.89 8.24 10.49
CA SER A 51 -1.71 7.52 9.24
C SER A 51 -2.14 6.10 9.55
N TYR A 52 -3.05 5.57 8.76
CA TYR A 52 -3.28 4.13 8.80
C TYR A 52 -2.00 3.46 8.30
N PRO A 53 -1.51 2.41 9.00
CA PRO A 53 -0.41 1.63 8.48
C PRO A 53 -0.76 1.17 7.08
N SER A 54 0.11 1.49 6.12
CA SER A 54 -0.03 1.02 4.76
C SER A 54 0.23 -0.49 4.74
N GLY A 55 -0.83 -1.29 4.58
CA GLY A 55 -0.69 -2.60 3.94
C GLY A 55 -1.40 -3.78 4.58
N TRP A 56 -1.72 -4.71 3.68
CA TRP A 56 -2.03 -6.11 3.94
C TRP A 56 -0.73 -6.85 4.28
N ARG A 57 -0.74 -7.72 5.31
CA ARG A 57 0.36 -8.67 5.51
C ARG A 57 0.47 -9.61 4.31
N ARG A 58 1.60 -9.58 3.60
CA ARG A 58 1.86 -10.52 2.50
C ARG A 58 2.02 -11.92 3.08
N VAL A 59 1.10 -12.81 2.73
CA VAL A 59 1.14 -14.24 3.10
C VAL A 59 2.21 -14.98 2.29
N LEU A 60 2.46 -14.52 1.06
CA LEU A 60 3.43 -15.09 0.13
C LEU A 60 4.72 -14.28 0.08
N SER A 61 5.84 -14.96 -0.14
CA SER A 61 7.09 -14.29 -0.46
C SER A 61 6.98 -13.55 -1.81
N PRO A 62 7.73 -12.47 -2.04
CA PRO A 62 7.74 -11.79 -3.34
C PRO A 62 8.16 -12.70 -4.52
N ARG A 63 8.87 -13.80 -4.24
CA ARG A 63 9.27 -14.78 -5.26
C ARG A 63 8.10 -15.69 -5.63
N ASP A 64 7.36 -16.16 -4.63
CA ASP A 64 6.24 -17.09 -4.82
C ASP A 64 5.02 -16.37 -5.41
N GLU A 65 4.81 -15.11 -5.02
CA GLU A 65 3.83 -14.22 -5.65
C GLU A 65 4.11 -14.07 -7.15
N ARG A 66 5.36 -13.81 -7.56
CA ARG A 66 5.74 -13.73 -8.98
C ARG A 66 5.58 -15.05 -9.72
N LYS A 67 5.88 -16.19 -9.08
CA LYS A 67 5.65 -17.53 -9.68
C LYS A 67 4.16 -17.79 -9.87
N LEU A 68 3.34 -17.45 -8.87
CA LEU A 68 1.89 -17.59 -8.91
C LEU A 68 1.29 -16.75 -10.04
N VAL A 69 1.66 -15.47 -10.14
CA VAL A 69 1.21 -14.57 -11.22
C VAL A 69 1.52 -15.16 -12.60
N ARG A 70 2.75 -15.66 -12.84
CA ARG A 70 3.10 -16.30 -14.12
C ARG A 70 2.26 -17.53 -14.43
N LYS A 71 2.04 -18.41 -13.44
CA LYS A 71 1.25 -19.65 -13.64
C LYS A 71 -0.23 -19.34 -13.89
N VAL A 72 -0.81 -18.38 -13.17
CA VAL A 72 -2.20 -17.95 -13.35
C VAL A 72 -2.40 -17.25 -14.70
N GLN A 73 -1.43 -16.46 -15.15
CA GLN A 73 -1.50 -15.79 -16.45
C GLN A 73 -1.47 -16.78 -17.63
N ILE A 74 -0.69 -17.86 -17.52
CA ILE A 74 -0.65 -18.93 -18.54
C ILE A 74 -1.93 -19.75 -18.51
N ASN A 75 -2.41 -20.13 -17.32
CA ASN A 75 -3.58 -20.99 -17.14
C ASN A 75 -4.50 -20.45 -16.03
N PRO A 76 -5.47 -19.57 -16.35
CA PRO A 76 -6.31 -18.92 -15.34
C PRO A 76 -7.29 -19.89 -14.65
N ARG A 77 -7.56 -21.06 -15.24
CA ARG A 77 -8.50 -22.07 -14.69
C ARG A 77 -7.90 -22.92 -13.57
N THR A 78 -6.58 -22.95 -13.40
CA THR A 78 -5.89 -23.86 -12.44
C THR A 78 -5.70 -23.25 -11.04
N THR A 79 -6.35 -22.13 -10.71
CA THR A 79 -6.19 -21.46 -9.40
C THR A 79 -6.43 -22.37 -8.19
N LYS A 80 -7.36 -23.34 -8.28
CA LYS A 80 -7.59 -24.33 -7.21
C LYS A 80 -6.41 -25.30 -7.04
N GLU A 81 -5.84 -25.76 -8.15
CA GLU A 81 -4.66 -26.64 -8.15
C GLU A 81 -3.44 -25.91 -7.59
N LEU A 82 -3.27 -24.62 -7.93
CA LEU A 82 -2.18 -23.79 -7.42
C LEU A 82 -2.25 -23.60 -5.91
N VAL A 83 -3.45 -23.45 -5.33
CA VAL A 83 -3.63 -23.40 -3.87
C VAL A 83 -3.18 -24.71 -3.23
N LYS A 84 -3.60 -25.85 -3.79
CA LYS A 84 -3.20 -27.17 -3.28
C LYS A 84 -1.69 -27.39 -3.32
N MET A 85 -1.03 -27.02 -4.42
CA MET A 85 0.43 -27.07 -4.53
C MET A 85 1.12 -26.18 -3.47
N LEU A 86 0.56 -25.01 -3.18
CA LEU A 86 1.11 -24.09 -2.18
C LEU A 86 0.94 -24.63 -0.75
N GLU A 87 -0.19 -25.29 -0.47
CA GLU A 87 -0.42 -25.98 0.80
C GLU A 87 0.55 -27.14 1.00
N GLU A 88 0.84 -27.92 -0.04
CA GLU A 88 1.85 -28.99 -0.02
C GLU A 88 3.26 -28.46 0.27
N THR A 89 3.59 -27.27 -0.23
CA THR A 89 4.87 -26.59 0.10
C THR A 89 4.90 -25.91 1.48
N GLY A 90 3.84 -26.05 2.28
CA GLY A 90 3.74 -25.52 3.64
C GLY A 90 3.20 -24.08 3.75
N THR A 91 2.80 -23.45 2.63
CA THR A 91 2.20 -22.11 2.62
C THR A 91 0.68 -22.18 2.55
N LYS A 92 0.00 -21.81 3.63
CA LYS A 92 -1.46 -21.71 3.68
C LYS A 92 -1.93 -20.45 2.95
N VAL A 93 -2.58 -20.59 1.80
CA VAL A 93 -3.04 -19.47 0.96
C VAL A 93 -4.51 -19.68 0.61
N SER A 94 -5.35 -18.66 0.77
CA SER A 94 -6.76 -18.75 0.36
C SER A 94 -6.93 -18.47 -1.15
N ILE A 95 -8.00 -19.00 -1.75
CA ILE A 95 -8.40 -18.68 -3.13
C ILE A 95 -8.59 -17.16 -3.33
N SER A 96 -9.12 -16.46 -2.32
CA SER A 96 -9.24 -15.00 -2.34
C SER A 96 -7.89 -14.30 -2.39
N THR A 97 -6.85 -14.85 -1.76
CA THR A 97 -5.49 -14.32 -1.82
C THR A 97 -4.90 -14.46 -3.21
N VAL A 98 -5.14 -15.59 -3.88
CA VAL A 98 -4.72 -15.79 -5.29
C VAL A 98 -5.42 -14.78 -6.20
N LYS A 99 -6.73 -14.56 -6.02
CA LYS A 99 -7.52 -13.62 -6.84
C LYS A 99 -7.23 -12.14 -6.56
N MET A 100 -6.94 -11.78 -5.30
CA MET A 100 -6.64 -10.40 -4.90
C MET A 100 -5.17 -10.02 -5.03
N SER A 101 -4.27 -11.00 -5.25
CA SER A 101 -2.91 -10.68 -5.68
C SER A 101 -2.98 -9.80 -6.94
N PRO A 102 -2.02 -8.88 -7.15
CA PRO A 102 -2.08 -7.88 -8.22
C PRO A 102 -1.95 -8.54 -9.62
N ILE A 103 -3.02 -9.21 -10.02
CA ILE A 103 -3.21 -9.97 -11.25
C ILE A 103 -4.21 -9.22 -12.17
N SER A 104 -4.92 -8.19 -11.68
CA SER A 104 -5.99 -7.52 -12.43
C SER A 104 -5.65 -6.16 -13.04
N THR A 105 -4.44 -5.62 -12.88
CA THR A 105 -4.15 -4.24 -13.36
C THR A 105 -3.64 -4.13 -14.80
N LYS A 106 -3.56 -5.20 -15.62
CA LYS A 106 -3.35 -5.06 -17.08
C LYS A 106 -3.90 -6.23 -17.91
N PRO A 107 -4.94 -6.02 -18.72
CA PRO A 107 -5.07 -6.58 -20.07
C PRO A 107 -4.59 -5.52 -21.10
N GLU A 108 -3.37 -5.64 -21.59
CA GLU A 108 -2.97 -6.00 -22.98
C GLU A 108 -3.26 -4.94 -24.07
N ARG A 109 -2.18 -4.48 -24.72
CA ARG A 109 -2.23 -4.16 -26.16
C ARG A 109 -1.37 -5.21 -26.88
N PRO A 110 -1.97 -6.07 -27.72
CA PRO A 110 -1.22 -6.77 -28.76
C PRO A 110 -0.86 -5.75 -29.85
N LEU A 111 0.41 -5.67 -30.24
CA LEU A 111 0.79 -5.05 -31.52
C LEU A 111 0.27 -5.97 -32.61
N SER A 112 -0.84 -5.55 -33.23
CA SER A 112 -1.37 -6.11 -34.46
C SER A 112 -0.24 -6.17 -35.50
N LYS A 113 0.00 -7.37 -36.03
CA LYS A 113 0.62 -7.51 -37.34
C LYS A 113 -0.45 -7.15 -38.37
N GLU A 114 -0.61 -5.87 -38.67
CA GLU A 114 -1.28 -5.45 -39.89
C GLU A 114 -0.22 -4.92 -40.86
N GLU A 115 0.02 -5.74 -41.89
CA GLU A 115 -0.03 -5.33 -43.29
C GLU A 115 0.65 -4.00 -43.66
N ALA A 116 1.92 -4.10 -44.07
CA ALA A 116 2.55 -3.13 -44.96
C ALA A 116 3.08 -3.88 -46.19
N THR A 117 2.18 -4.22 -47.12
CA THR A 117 2.60 -4.40 -48.51
C THR A 117 2.93 -2.99 -49.03
N ALA A 118 4.22 -2.72 -49.25
CA ALA A 118 4.65 -1.47 -49.87
C ALA A 118 4.50 -1.60 -51.39
N PRO A 119 3.85 -0.65 -52.10
CA PRO A 119 3.98 -0.60 -53.55
C PRO A 119 5.41 -0.17 -53.92
N LYS A 120 6.00 -0.92 -54.85
CA LYS A 120 7.29 -0.61 -55.49
C LYS A 120 7.19 0.75 -56.21
N PRO A 121 8.12 1.70 -55.99
CA PRO A 121 8.15 2.92 -56.80
C PRO A 121 8.68 2.62 -58.22
N PRO A 122 8.31 3.44 -59.22
CA PRO A 122 8.68 3.26 -60.63
C PRO A 122 10.18 3.44 -60.90
#